data_AF-Q84TK3-F1
#
_entry.id   AF-Q84TK3-F1
#
_cell.length_a   1.000
_cell.length_b   1.000
_cell.length_c   1.000
_cell.angle_alpha   90.00
_cell.angle_beta   90.00
_cell.angle_gamma   90.00
#
_symmetry.space_group_name_H-M   'P 1'
#
loop_
_entity.id
_entity.type
_entity.pdbx_description
1 polymer ?
#
loop_
_entity_poly.entity_id
_entity_poly.type
_entity_poly.pdbx_seq_one_letter_code
_entity_poly.pdbx_strand_id
1 'polypeptide(L)'
;MEEREAYLKAQLEHVDEVLRSARLSGYLFIRSRWAALPGEPPPIDDTEVDDWLPRFVVLQGPCLFFYLLSTDLSPQDSTLLADIVEIGSVPSYTREFDETHYCFYILTRQGLRFECSSTSKTQVDSWLSVLRLDCKSEPEERLSNGSVEAPE
;
A
#
# COMPACT_ATOMS: atom_id res chain seq x y z
N MET A 1 -5.52 -35.86 6.45
CA MET A 1 -4.83 -35.24 7.61
C MET A 1 -3.55 -34.57 7.13
N GLU A 2 -2.70 -35.32 6.41
CA GLU A 2 -1.45 -34.82 5.79
C GLU A 2 -1.62 -33.59 4.88
N GLU A 3 -2.62 -33.57 3.99
CA GLU A 3 -2.85 -32.41 3.10
C GLU A 3 -3.17 -31.11 3.87
N ARG A 4 -3.94 -31.22 4.96
CA ARG A 4 -4.29 -30.08 5.81
C ARG A 4 -3.06 -29.56 6.55
N GLU A 5 -2.22 -30.47 7.06
CA GLU A 5 -0.97 -30.12 7.73
C GLU A 5 0.02 -29.46 6.76
N ALA A 6 0.15 -30.02 5.54
CA ALA A 6 0.98 -29.45 4.49
C ALA A 6 0.51 -28.04 4.10
N TYR A 7 -0.80 -27.82 3.97
CA TYR A 7 -1.37 -26.51 3.68
C TYR A 7 -1.06 -25.49 4.80
N LEU A 8 -1.29 -25.86 6.06
CA LEU A 8 -1.00 -24.98 7.20
C LEU A 8 0.50 -24.66 7.31
N LYS A 9 1.35 -25.64 7.04
CA LYS A 9 2.80 -25.44 6.98
C LYS A 9 3.18 -24.45 5.88
N ALA A 10 2.61 -24.59 4.69
CA ALA A 10 2.84 -23.66 3.59
C ALA A 10 2.40 -22.22 3.96
N GLN A 11 1.27 -22.05 4.65
CA GLN A 11 0.85 -20.73 5.14
C GLN A 11 1.86 -20.13 6.12
N LEU A 12 2.36 -20.92 7.08
CA LEU A 12 3.34 -20.43 8.06
C LEU A 12 4.67 -20.07 7.42
N GLU A 13 5.18 -20.91 6.50
CA GLU A 13 6.41 -20.64 5.76
C GLU A 13 6.27 -19.40 4.87
N HIS A 14 5.10 -19.21 4.24
CA HIS A 14 4.81 -18.01 3.47
C HIS A 14 4.81 -16.74 4.34
N VAL A 15 4.13 -16.76 5.49
CA VAL A 15 4.10 -15.61 6.41
C VAL A 15 5.51 -15.26 6.88
N ASP A 16 6.32 -16.26 7.26
CA ASP A 16 7.69 -16.04 7.70
C ASP A 16 8.54 -15.36 6.62
N GLU A 17 8.46 -15.84 5.38
CA GLU A 17 9.19 -15.26 4.25
C GLU A 17 8.75 -13.83 3.93
N VAL A 18 7.43 -13.58 3.94
CA VAL A 18 6.87 -12.24 3.75
C VAL A 18 7.39 -11.29 4.82
N LEU A 19 7.34 -11.69 6.10
CA LEU A 19 7.80 -10.85 7.21
C LEU A 19 9.32 -10.61 7.18
N ARG A 20 10.10 -11.58 6.69
CA ARG A 20 11.56 -11.45 6.56
C ARG A 20 11.98 -10.50 5.43
N SER A 21 11.22 -10.48 4.35
CA SER A 21 11.56 -9.71 3.14
C SER A 21 10.86 -8.36 3.06
N ALA A 22 9.78 -8.16 3.81
CA ALA A 22 9.06 -6.90 3.86
C ALA A 22 9.89 -5.79 4.52
N ARG A 23 9.83 -4.61 3.90
CA ARG A 23 10.38 -3.38 4.48
C ARG A 23 9.44 -2.79 5.54
N LEU A 24 8.14 -2.95 5.31
CA LEU A 24 7.10 -2.62 6.27
C LEU A 24 5.89 -3.52 6.02
N SER A 25 5.29 -4.05 7.08
CA SER A 25 4.07 -4.84 6.97
C SER A 25 3.17 -4.62 8.19
N GLY A 26 1.86 -4.69 8.00
CA GLY A 26 0.91 -4.60 9.10
C GLY A 26 -0.53 -4.47 8.64
N TYR A 27 -1.45 -4.68 9.58
CA TYR A 27 -2.85 -4.42 9.32
C TYR A 27 -3.13 -2.92 9.25
N LEU A 28 -3.87 -2.53 8.21
CA LEU A 28 -4.48 -1.22 8.05
C LEU A 28 -5.95 -1.43 7.70
N PHE A 29 -6.81 -0.50 8.09
CA PHE A 29 -8.13 -0.41 7.50
C PHE A 29 -7.99 0.32 6.16
N ILE A 30 -8.59 -0.23 5.11
CA ILE A 30 -8.51 0.33 3.76
C ILE A 30 -9.92 0.47 3.19
N ARG A 31 -10.12 1.57 2.48
CA ARG A 31 -11.22 1.74 1.55
C ARG A 31 -10.71 2.36 0.25
N SER A 32 -11.38 2.06 -0.85
CA SER A 32 -11.00 2.55 -2.17
C SER A 32 -11.99 3.59 -2.66
N ARG A 33 -11.48 4.64 -3.28
CA ARG A 33 -12.28 5.70 -3.91
C ARG A 33 -11.68 5.98 -5.29
N TRP A 34 -12.53 6.20 -6.29
CA TRP A 34 -12.06 6.68 -7.59
C TRP A 34 -11.99 8.20 -7.59
N ALA A 35 -10.94 8.77 -8.17
CA ALA A 35 -10.89 10.19 -8.47
C ALA A 35 -11.97 10.53 -9.52
N ALA A 36 -12.58 11.71 -9.37
CA ALA A 36 -13.52 12.22 -10.37
C ALA A 36 -12.82 12.34 -11.74
N LEU A 37 -13.45 11.87 -12.81
CA LEU A 37 -12.93 12.12 -14.15
C LEU A 37 -13.08 13.61 -14.49
N PRO A 38 -12.22 14.17 -15.37
CA PRO A 38 -12.34 15.56 -15.80
C PRO A 38 -13.75 15.86 -16.35
N GLY A 39 -14.46 16.80 -15.71
CA GLY A 39 -15.79 17.24 -16.12
C GLY A 39 -16.96 16.46 -15.50
N GLU A 40 -16.69 15.43 -14.70
CA GLU A 40 -17.72 14.75 -13.90
C GLU A 40 -17.95 15.49 -12.58
N PRO A 41 -19.19 15.50 -12.06
CA PRO A 41 -19.42 15.90 -10.68
C PRO A 41 -18.61 14.99 -9.74
N PRO A 42 -18.19 15.49 -8.56
CA PRO A 42 -17.56 14.65 -7.55
C PRO A 42 -18.39 13.36 -7.34
N PRO A 43 -17.74 12.19 -7.21
CA PRO A 43 -18.45 10.97 -6.85
C PRO A 43 -19.34 11.25 -5.64
N ILE A 44 -20.57 10.73 -5.68
CA ILE A 44 -21.46 10.81 -4.52
C ILE A 44 -20.70 10.21 -3.35
N ASP A 45 -20.42 11.04 -2.36
CA ASP A 45 -19.64 10.65 -1.21
C ASP A 45 -20.56 9.86 -0.28
N ASP A 46 -20.60 8.54 -0.46
CA ASP A 46 -21.26 7.61 0.46
C ASP A 46 -20.48 7.51 1.79
N THR A 47 -20.00 8.64 2.32
CA THR A 47 -19.32 8.76 3.63
C THR A 47 -20.13 8.23 4.79
N GLU A 48 -21.44 8.08 4.62
CA GLU A 48 -22.33 7.51 5.63
C GLU A 48 -22.21 5.98 5.72
N VAL A 49 -21.59 5.33 4.72
CA VAL A 49 -21.33 3.88 4.73
C VAL A 49 -19.93 3.62 5.30
N ASP A 50 -19.88 2.90 6.41
CA ASP A 50 -18.62 2.41 6.97
C ASP A 50 -18.10 1.20 6.17
N ASP A 51 -17.40 1.49 5.09
CA ASP A 51 -16.84 0.52 4.15
C ASP A 51 -15.34 0.23 4.38
N TRP A 52 -14.81 0.61 5.55
CA TRP A 52 -13.44 0.35 5.95
C TRP A 52 -13.22 -1.14 6.21
N LEU A 53 -12.33 -1.77 5.44
CA LEU A 53 -12.01 -3.18 5.57
C LEU A 53 -10.58 -3.40 6.08
N PRO A 54 -10.36 -4.26 7.08
CA PRO A 54 -9.01 -4.59 7.51
C PRO A 54 -8.30 -5.38 6.40
N ARG A 55 -7.07 -4.97 6.09
CA ARG A 55 -6.19 -5.63 5.13
C ARG A 55 -4.80 -5.76 5.72
N PHE A 56 -4.16 -6.90 5.51
CA PHE A 56 -2.75 -7.04 5.82
C PHE A 56 -1.94 -6.48 4.64
N VAL A 57 -1.28 -5.34 4.87
CA VAL A 57 -0.52 -4.64 3.83
C VAL A 57 0.93 -4.96 3.98
N VAL A 58 1.59 -5.24 2.87
CA VAL A 58 3.01 -5.56 2.82
C VAL A 58 3.68 -4.68 1.79
N LEU A 59 4.70 -3.95 2.21
CA LEU A 59 5.63 -3.28 1.32
C LEU A 59 6.87 -4.14 1.14
N GLN A 60 7.04 -4.70 -0.06
CA GLN A 60 8.14 -5.59 -0.39
C GLN A 60 8.69 -5.22 -1.78
N GLY A 61 9.99 -4.97 -1.84
CA GLY A 61 10.63 -4.47 -3.06
C GLY A 61 9.94 -3.18 -3.56
N PRO A 62 9.59 -3.10 -4.85
CA PRO A 62 8.89 -1.95 -5.44
C PRO A 62 7.36 -2.05 -5.42
N CYS A 63 6.78 -2.96 -4.61
CA CYS A 63 5.35 -3.26 -4.62
C CYS A 63 4.71 -3.14 -3.23
N LEU A 64 3.49 -2.62 -3.21
CA LEU A 64 2.53 -2.84 -2.13
C LEU A 64 1.66 -4.05 -2.49
N PHE A 65 1.47 -4.93 -1.52
CA PHE A 65 0.59 -6.08 -1.63
C PHE A 65 -0.51 -5.99 -0.56
N PHE A 66 -1.74 -6.29 -0.96
CA PHE A 66 -2.91 -6.21 -0.10
C PHE A 66 -3.51 -7.61 0.08
N TYR A 67 -3.34 -8.18 1.26
CA TYR A 67 -3.92 -9.47 1.62
C TYR A 67 -5.21 -9.27 2.41
N LEU A 68 -6.13 -10.24 2.35
CA LEU A 68 -7.30 -10.21 3.23
C LEU A 68 -6.85 -10.53 4.66
N LEU A 69 -6.04 -11.59 4.80
CA LEU A 69 -5.42 -12.02 6.05
C LEU A 69 -3.92 -12.21 5.86
N SER A 70 -3.15 -12.04 6.94
CA SER A 70 -1.69 -12.26 6.92
C SER A 70 -1.28 -13.69 6.56
N THR A 71 -2.19 -14.67 6.69
CA THR A 71 -1.96 -16.09 6.37
C THR A 71 -2.36 -16.48 4.96
N ASP A 72 -2.86 -15.55 4.17
CA ASP A 72 -3.22 -15.83 2.77
C ASP A 72 -1.94 -16.06 1.96
N LEU A 73 -1.94 -17.10 1.12
CA LEU A 73 -0.78 -17.44 0.28
C LEU A 73 -0.62 -16.51 -0.92
N SER A 74 -1.65 -15.73 -1.25
CA SER A 74 -1.66 -14.81 -2.38
C SER A 74 -2.35 -13.50 -1.98
N PRO A 75 -1.82 -12.36 -2.42
CA PRO A 75 -2.50 -11.09 -2.22
C PRO A 75 -3.79 -11.03 -3.02
N GLN A 76 -4.73 -10.22 -2.54
CA GLN A 76 -5.96 -9.87 -3.27
C GLN A 76 -5.70 -8.85 -4.36
N ASP A 77 -4.76 -7.94 -4.11
CA ASP A 77 -4.36 -6.90 -5.05
C ASP A 77 -2.91 -6.47 -4.81
N SER A 78 -2.31 -5.78 -5.78
CA SER A 78 -0.97 -5.20 -5.68
C SER A 78 -0.87 -3.87 -6.41
N THR A 79 0.01 -2.99 -5.93
CA THR A 79 0.27 -1.69 -6.56
C THR A 79 1.78 -1.45 -6.62
N LEU A 80 2.29 -1.12 -7.80
CA LEU A 80 3.68 -0.71 -7.97
C LEU A 80 3.89 0.68 -7.39
N LEU A 81 4.99 0.88 -6.67
CA LEU A 81 5.35 2.20 -6.16
C LEU A 81 5.51 3.24 -7.28
N ALA A 82 5.98 2.84 -8.46
CA ALA A 82 6.10 3.71 -9.63
C ALA A 82 4.76 4.19 -10.20
N ASP A 83 3.65 3.52 -9.85
CA ASP A 83 2.30 3.93 -10.21
C ASP A 83 1.69 4.88 -9.17
N ILE A 84 2.31 5.06 -8.01
CA ILE A 84 1.87 6.02 -7.01
C ILE A 84 2.27 7.43 -7.44
N VAL A 85 1.29 8.30 -7.65
CA VAL A 85 1.51 9.69 -8.07
C VAL A 85 1.37 10.67 -6.92
N GLU A 86 0.69 10.28 -5.84
CA GLU A 86 0.47 11.16 -4.70
C GLU A 86 0.33 10.37 -3.39
N ILE A 87 0.92 10.89 -2.32
CA ILE A 87 0.77 10.37 -0.96
C ILE A 87 0.45 11.55 -0.04
N GLY A 88 -0.75 11.56 0.52
CA GLY A 88 -1.24 12.66 1.34
C GLY A 88 -1.76 12.21 2.70
N SER A 89 -1.84 13.16 3.62
CA SER A 89 -2.54 12.96 4.90
C SER A 89 -4.01 13.35 4.72
N VAL A 90 -4.90 12.66 5.41
CA VAL A 90 -6.33 12.99 5.47
C VAL A 90 -6.76 13.25 6.91
N PRO A 91 -7.87 13.98 7.13
CA PRO A 91 -8.39 14.18 8.48
C PRO A 91 -8.56 12.85 9.20
N SER A 92 -8.09 12.79 10.45
CA SER A 92 -8.46 11.70 11.35
C SER A 92 -9.97 11.70 11.55
N TYR A 93 -10.55 10.52 11.73
CA TYR A 93 -11.95 10.37 12.07
C TYR A 93 -12.11 9.53 13.33
N THR A 94 -13.26 9.66 13.97
CA THR A 94 -13.63 8.85 15.13
C THR A 94 -14.59 7.77 14.65
N ARG A 95 -14.31 6.51 14.97
CA ARG A 95 -15.22 5.37 14.72
C ARG A 95 -16.04 5.05 15.98
N GLU A 96 -16.83 3.99 15.93
CA GLU A 96 -17.53 3.44 17.09
C GLU A 96 -16.66 3.44 18.35
N PHE A 97 -17.27 3.71 19.51
CA PHE A 97 -16.59 3.74 20.82
C PHE A 97 -15.54 4.86 21.00
N ASP A 98 -15.62 5.95 20.25
CA ASP A 98 -14.74 7.12 20.37
C ASP A 98 -13.26 6.83 20.03
N GLU A 99 -13.01 5.76 19.28
CA GLU A 99 -11.66 5.40 18.84
C GLU A 99 -11.21 6.30 17.69
N THR A 100 -10.11 7.03 17.90
CA THR A 100 -9.53 7.91 16.87
C THR A 100 -8.70 7.12 15.88
N HIS A 101 -9.06 7.21 14.60
CA HIS A 101 -8.32 6.66 13.48
C HIS A 101 -7.51 7.75 12.78
N TYR A 102 -6.20 7.53 12.71
CA TYR A 102 -5.26 8.34 11.92
C TYR A 102 -5.26 7.84 10.49
N CYS A 103 -5.25 8.77 9.53
CA CYS A 103 -5.50 8.43 8.15
C CYS A 103 -4.46 9.03 7.18
N PHE A 104 -4.23 8.32 6.10
CA PHE A 104 -3.50 8.81 4.92
C PHE A 104 -4.11 8.23 3.65
N TYR A 105 -3.69 8.73 2.49
CA TYR A 105 -4.08 8.13 1.22
C TYR A 105 -2.90 7.99 0.26
N ILE A 106 -3.09 7.08 -0.69
CA ILE A 106 -2.22 6.83 -1.83
C ILE A 106 -3.09 6.97 -3.08
N LEU A 107 -2.68 7.83 -4.02
CA LEU A 107 -3.32 7.96 -5.32
C LEU A 107 -2.46 7.29 -6.38
N THR A 108 -3.06 6.39 -7.16
CA THR A 108 -2.40 5.78 -8.30
C THR A 108 -2.59 6.61 -9.57
N ARG A 109 -1.73 6.37 -10.56
CA ARG A 109 -1.78 6.98 -11.89
C ARG A 109 -3.10 6.74 -12.61
N GLN A 110 -3.79 5.64 -12.30
CA GLN A 110 -5.09 5.29 -12.87
C GLN A 110 -6.25 6.04 -12.20
N GLY A 111 -5.97 6.88 -11.19
CA GLY A 111 -6.98 7.63 -10.46
C GLY A 111 -7.63 6.84 -9.32
N LEU A 112 -7.11 5.66 -8.97
CA LEU A 112 -7.58 4.90 -7.81
C LEU A 112 -6.91 5.45 -6.55
N ARG A 113 -7.72 5.85 -5.57
CA ARG A 113 -7.27 6.34 -4.28
C ARG A 113 -7.53 5.29 -3.21
N PHE A 114 -6.46 4.79 -2.61
CA PHE A 114 -6.52 3.98 -1.40
C PHE A 114 -6.47 4.90 -0.20
N GLU A 115 -7.53 4.93 0.60
CA GLU A 115 -7.48 5.54 1.91
C GLU A 115 -7.15 4.48 2.94
N CYS A 116 -6.20 4.80 3.80
CA CYS A 116 -5.63 3.89 4.78
C CYS A 116 -5.78 4.50 6.18
N SER A 117 -6.24 3.72 7.14
CA SER A 117 -6.36 4.16 8.53
C SER A 117 -5.83 3.16 9.55
N SER A 118 -5.43 3.68 10.70
CA SER A 118 -5.03 2.92 11.87
C SER A 118 -5.30 3.72 13.15
N THR A 119 -5.52 3.01 14.25
CA THR A 119 -5.68 3.58 15.59
C THR A 119 -4.34 4.02 16.18
N SER A 120 -3.22 3.60 15.56
CA SER A 120 -1.86 3.99 15.94
C SER A 120 -1.30 5.08 15.01
N LYS A 121 -1.15 6.29 15.55
CA LYS A 121 -0.50 7.40 14.84
C LYS A 121 0.91 7.03 14.38
N THR A 122 1.69 6.39 15.25
CA THR A 122 3.07 5.97 14.94
C THR A 122 3.10 5.01 13.76
N GLN A 123 2.12 4.11 13.64
CA GLN A 123 2.02 3.21 12.49
C GLN A 123 1.78 3.99 11.20
N VAL A 124 0.83 4.94 11.21
CA VAL A 124 0.55 5.82 10.05
C VAL A 124 1.77 6.64 9.66
N ASP A 125 2.43 7.27 10.63
CA ASP A 125 3.64 8.07 10.40
C ASP A 125 4.77 7.21 9.81
N SER A 126 4.90 5.94 10.25
CA SER A 126 5.88 5.00 9.69
C SER A 126 5.58 4.68 8.22
N TRP A 127 4.33 4.39 7.88
CA TRP A 127 3.90 4.15 6.49
C TRP A 127 4.16 5.37 5.60
N LEU A 128 3.74 6.56 6.05
CA LEU A 128 3.96 7.81 5.32
C LEU A 128 5.45 8.09 5.08
N SER A 129 6.29 7.88 6.09
CA SER A 129 7.73 8.08 6.00
C SER A 129 8.35 7.19 4.94
N VAL A 130 8.07 5.88 5.01
CA VAL A 130 8.65 4.87 4.11
C VAL A 130 8.17 5.08 2.67
N LEU A 131 6.86 5.25 2.45
CA LEU A 131 6.30 5.43 1.10
C LEU A 131 6.81 6.70 0.42
N ARG A 132 6.94 7.80 1.16
CA ARG A 132 7.48 9.06 0.62
C ARG A 132 8.96 8.99 0.30
N LEU A 133 9.71 8.14 0.99
CA LEU A 133 11.12 7.92 0.68
C LEU A 133 11.25 7.16 -0.64
N ASP A 134 10.49 6.08 -0.82
CA ASP A 134 10.65 5.19 -1.98
C ASP A 134 10.00 5.71 -3.26
N CYS A 135 8.90 6.45 -3.16
CA CYS A 135 8.29 7.05 -4.34
C CYS A 135 9.11 8.24 -4.87
N LYS A 136 10.09 8.74 -4.11
CA LYS A 136 11.00 9.81 -4.55
C LYS A 136 12.33 9.30 -5.13
N SER A 137 12.65 8.02 -4.95
CA SER A 137 13.81 7.43 -5.62
C SER A 137 13.46 7.15 -7.09
N GLU A 138 13.77 8.11 -7.96
CA GLU A 138 13.90 7.89 -9.40
C GLU A 138 14.84 6.68 -9.68
N PRO A 139 14.62 5.92 -10.75
CA PRO A 139 15.53 4.83 -11.12
C PRO A 139 16.89 5.42 -11.49
N GLU A 140 17.93 4.98 -10.79
CA GLU A 140 19.33 5.29 -11.08
C GLU A 140 19.56 5.35 -12.60
N GLU A 141 19.98 6.54 -13.08
CA GLU A 141 20.27 6.81 -14.47
C GLU A 141 21.12 5.68 -15.04
N ARG A 142 20.62 5.05 -16.11
CA ARG A 142 21.40 4.11 -16.92
C ARG A 142 22.71 4.80 -17.28
N LEU A 143 23.80 4.34 -16.67
CA LEU A 143 25.18 4.71 -16.95
C LEU A 143 25.33 5.15 -18.41
N SER A 144 25.56 6.45 -18.62
CA SER A 144 25.94 6.97 -19.92
C SER A 144 27.30 6.35 -20.27
N ASN A 145 27.29 5.25 -21.01
CA ASN A 145 28.50 4.69 -21.57
C ASN A 145 29.14 5.76 -22.46
N GLY A 146 30.32 6.21 -22.02
CA GLY A 146 31.11 7.23 -22.68
C GLY A 146 31.39 6.86 -24.13
N SER A 147 31.04 7.77 -25.04
CA SER A 147 31.52 7.76 -26.41
C SER A 147 32.94 8.31 -26.39
N VAL A 148 33.93 7.44 -26.61
CA VAL A 148 35.30 7.85 -26.91
C VAL A 148 35.35 8.19 -28.40
N GLU A 149 35.47 9.48 -28.73
CA GLU A 149 35.88 9.94 -30.06
C GLU A 149 37.38 9.67 -30.26
N ALA A 150 37.74 9.05 -31.39
CA ALA A 150 39.12 8.92 -31.85
C ALA A 150 39.47 10.08 -32.80
N PRO A 151 40.71 10.60 -32.79
CA PRO A 151 41.09 11.72 -33.66
C PRO A 151 41.54 11.23 -35.05
N GLU A 152 41.30 12.06 -36.07
CA GLU A 152 41.94 11.99 -37.40
C GLU A 152 43.41 12.45 -37.38
#